data_AF-A0A849PNJ3-F1
#
_entry.id   AF-A0A849PNJ3-F1
#
_cell.length_a   1.000
_cell.length_b   1.000
_cell.length_c   1.000
_cell.angle_alpha   90.00
_cell.angle_beta   90.00
_cell.angle_gamma   90.00
#
_symmetry.space_group_name_H-M   'P 1'
#
loop_
_entity.id
_entity.type
_entity.pdbx_description
1 polymer ?
#
loop_
_entity_poly.entity_id
_entity_poly.type
_entity_poly.pdbx_seq_one_letter_code
_entity_poly.pdbx_strand_id
1 'polypeptide(L)' 'GKVLGTTQSEPFDDIHNFGGFSDGDRCAFLAKASGAASVTLFGFDYDDPDVNDVKKKKLGWAKRLIEEYL' A
#
# COMPACT_ATOMS: atom_id res chain seq x y z
N GLY A 1 -7.56 -19.00 -7.73
CA GLY A 1 -7.80 -17.81 -8.58
C GLY A 1 -6.51 -17.39 -9.24
N LYS A 2 -6.52 -16.37 -10.11
CA LYS A 2 -5.30 -15.76 -10.64
C LYS A 2 -4.58 -14.98 -9.53
N VAL A 3 -3.25 -14.98 -9.53
CA VAL A 3 -2.40 -14.32 -8.53
C VAL A 3 -1.41 -13.41 -9.25
N LEU A 4 -1.14 -12.23 -8.69
CA LEU A 4 -0.14 -11.29 -9.18
C LEU A 4 0.87 -11.01 -8.06
N GLY A 5 2.15 -11.27 -8.33
CA GLY A 5 3.21 -10.97 -7.38
C GLY A 5 3.54 -9.48 -7.35
N THR A 6 3.71 -8.92 -6.15
CA THR A 6 4.15 -7.54 -5.96
C THR A 6 5.37 -7.44 -5.05
N THR A 7 6.17 -6.40 -5.24
CA THR A 7 7.36 -6.13 -4.41
C THR A 7 7.48 -4.64 -4.10
N GLN A 8 8.08 -4.32 -2.96
CA GLN A 8 8.57 -2.98 -2.62
C GLN A 8 10.03 -2.73 -3.07
N SER A 9 10.69 -3.72 -3.67
CA SER A 9 12.10 -3.68 -4.10
C SER A 9 12.20 -3.68 -5.63
N GLU A 10 13.42 -3.87 -6.17
CA GLU A 10 13.61 -4.07 -7.60
C GLU A 10 12.78 -5.28 -8.09
N PRO A 11 11.92 -5.11 -9.11
CA PRO A 11 11.13 -6.22 -9.65
C PRO A 11 12.01 -7.25 -10.37
N PHE A 12 11.55 -8.50 -10.40
CA PHE A 12 12.20 -9.60 -11.12
C PHE A 12 11.15 -10.63 -11.58
N ASP A 13 11.43 -11.31 -12.70
CA ASP A 13 10.51 -12.27 -13.33
C ASP A 13 9.07 -11.71 -13.45
N ASP A 14 8.07 -12.41 -12.92
CA ASP A 14 6.65 -12.04 -12.90
C ASP A 14 6.25 -11.25 -11.63
N ILE A 15 7.21 -10.66 -10.92
CA ILE A 15 6.97 -9.82 -9.74
C ILE A 15 7.08 -8.35 -10.15
N HIS A 16 6.00 -7.60 -9.91
CA HIS A 16 5.90 -6.21 -10.34
C HIS A 16 5.99 -5.24 -9.16
N ASN A 17 6.57 -4.06 -9.39
CA ASN A 17 6.58 -2.97 -8.43
C ASN A 17 5.68 -1.84 -8.93
N PHE A 18 4.53 -1.64 -8.29
CA PHE A 18 3.57 -0.57 -8.61
C PHE A 18 3.77 0.67 -7.73
N GLY A 19 4.74 0.65 -6.82
CA GLY A 19 4.86 1.59 -5.72
C GLY A 19 4.23 1.06 -4.43
N GLY A 20 4.43 1.81 -3.34
CA GLY A 20 4.06 1.40 -1.99
C GLY A 20 5.22 0.78 -1.20
N PHE A 21 5.06 0.77 0.12
CA PHE A 21 6.00 0.24 1.11
C PHE A 21 5.46 -1.04 1.77
N SER A 22 4.19 -1.05 2.19
CA SER A 22 3.54 -2.16 2.88
C SER A 22 2.46 -2.80 2.02
N ASP A 23 2.05 -4.03 2.33
CA ASP A 23 1.10 -4.79 1.50
C ASP A 23 -0.19 -4.01 1.22
N GLY A 24 -0.70 -3.26 2.20
CA GLY A 24 -1.93 -2.49 2.05
C GLY A 24 -1.80 -1.28 1.12
N ASP A 25 -0.71 -0.50 1.24
CA ASP A 25 -0.50 0.63 0.34
C ASP A 25 -0.10 0.16 -1.07
N ARG A 26 0.69 -0.91 -1.23
CA ARG A 26 0.96 -1.53 -2.54
C ARG A 26 -0.33 -1.96 -3.25
N CYS A 27 -1.32 -2.47 -2.52
CA CYS A 27 -2.64 -2.76 -3.08
C CYS A 27 -3.36 -1.49 -3.59
N ALA A 28 -3.26 -0.36 -2.89
CA ALA A 28 -3.84 0.90 -3.35
C ALA A 28 -3.16 1.42 -4.63
N PHE A 29 -1.83 1.34 -4.70
CA PHE A 29 -1.07 1.67 -5.91
C PHE A 29 -1.40 0.76 -7.09
N LEU A 30 -1.48 -0.56 -6.87
CA LEU A 30 -1.92 -1.51 -7.89
C LEU A 30 -3.34 -1.19 -8.39
N ALA A 31 -4.28 -0.90 -7.48
CA ALA A 31 -5.64 -0.54 -7.86
C ALA A 31 -5.68 0.72 -8.74
N LYS A 32 -4.93 1.77 -8.37
CA LYS A 32 -4.78 2.98 -9.20
C LYS A 32 -4.16 2.69 -10.57
N ALA A 33 -3.06 1.94 -10.61
CA ALA A 33 -2.40 1.56 -11.86
C ALA A 33 -3.32 0.72 -12.76
N SER A 34 -4.26 -0.02 -12.17
CA SER A 34 -5.28 -0.81 -12.86
C SER A 34 -6.52 0.02 -13.27
N GLY A 35 -6.55 1.32 -12.99
CA GLY A 35 -7.65 2.21 -13.36
C GLY A 35 -8.89 2.10 -12.47
N ALA A 36 -8.74 1.66 -11.21
CA ALA A 36 -9.84 1.64 -10.27
C ALA A 36 -10.44 3.04 -10.08
N ALA A 37 -11.77 3.16 -10.17
CA ALA A 37 -12.47 4.44 -10.00
C ALA A 37 -12.41 4.95 -8.56
N SER A 38 -12.31 4.04 -7.58
CA SER A 38 -12.18 4.36 -6.16
C SER A 38 -11.47 3.23 -5.42
N VAL A 39 -10.87 3.57 -4.28
CA VAL A 39 -10.23 2.64 -3.34
C VAL A 39 -10.70 2.98 -1.93
N THR A 40 -11.23 1.99 -1.21
CA THR A 40 -11.60 2.13 0.20
C THR A 40 -10.60 1.39 1.06
N LEU A 41 -9.97 2.10 2.00
CA LEU A 41 -8.98 1.52 2.91
C LEU A 41 -9.64 1.17 4.24
N PHE A 42 -9.49 -0.08 4.67
CA PHE A 42 -9.95 -0.55 5.98
C PHE A 42 -8.76 -0.76 6.92
N GLY A 43 -8.85 -0.24 8.15
CA GLY A 43 -7.78 -0.37 9.14
C GLY A 43 -6.57 0.55 8.91
N PHE A 44 -6.79 1.65 8.18
CA PHE A 44 -5.84 2.75 7.98
C PHE A 44 -6.23 3.94 8.86
N ASP A 45 -6.42 3.69 10.15
CA ASP A 45 -6.51 4.78 11.12
C ASP A 45 -5.08 5.26 11.44
N TYR A 46 -4.71 6.43 10.94
CA TYR A 46 -3.36 6.96 11.06
C TYR A 46 -3.03 7.43 12.48
N ASP A 47 -4.05 7.72 13.27
CA ASP A 47 -3.92 8.31 14.60
C ASP A 47 -4.32 7.30 15.71
N ASP A 48 -4.49 6.02 15.34
CA ASP A 48 -4.79 4.92 16.26
C ASP A 48 -3.76 4.89 17.42
N PRO A 49 -4.17 5.16 18.68
CA PRO A 49 -3.26 5.19 19.81
C PRO A 49 -2.90 3.78 20.32
N ASP A 50 -3.66 2.75 19.95
CA ASP A 50 -3.57 1.40 20.50
C ASP A 50 -2.65 0.46 19.69
N VAL A 51 -2.07 0.97 18.59
CA VAL A 51 -1.10 0.21 17.79
C VAL A 51 0.32 0.33 18.32
N ASN A 52 1.11 -0.73 18.11
CA ASN A 52 2.53 -0.71 18.44
C ASN A 52 3.34 0.28 17.56
N ASP A 53 4.55 0.61 18.00
CA ASP A 53 5.43 1.57 17.31
C ASP A 53 5.74 1.21 15.85
N VAL A 54 5.82 -0.08 15.53
CA VAL A 54 6.09 -0.55 14.17
C VAL A 54 4.91 -0.24 13.26
N LYS A 55 3.69 -0.57 13.71
CA LYS A 55 2.46 -0.29 12.97
C LYS A 55 2.23 1.22 12.85
N LYS A 56 2.50 1.99 13.90
CA LYS A 56 2.45 3.46 13.87
C LYS A 56 3.36 4.05 12.78
N LYS A 57 4.60 3.58 12.67
CA LYS A 57 5.52 3.98 11.60
C LYS A 57 5.03 3.58 10.21
N LYS A 58 4.48 2.36 10.06
CA LYS A 58 3.89 1.91 8.79
C LYS A 58 2.69 2.76 8.38
N LEU A 59 1.83 3.12 9.32
CA LEU A 59 0.69 4.01 9.09
C LEU A 59 1.15 5.42 8.68
N GLY A 60 2.23 5.93 9.28
CA GLY A 60 2.84 7.19 8.83
C GLY A 60 3.33 7.15 7.38
N TRP A 61 3.97 6.04 6.96
CA TRP A 61 4.34 5.84 5.55
C TRP A 61 3.13 5.70 4.64
N ALA A 62 2.12 4.95 5.06
CA ALA A 62 0.87 4.80 4.30
C ALA A 62 0.19 6.15 4.09
N LYS A 63 0.07 6.98 5.13
CA LYS A 63 -0.50 8.33 5.04
C LYS A 63 0.24 9.16 3.99
N ARG A 64 1.58 9.21 4.10
CA ARG A 64 2.42 9.94 3.16
C ARG A 64 2.25 9.44 1.73
N LEU A 65 2.30 8.12 1.51
CA LEU A 65 2.25 7.54 0.17
C LEU A 65 0.86 7.66 -0.46
N ILE A 66 -0.19 7.47 0.32
CA ILE A 66 -1.55 7.42 -0.22
C ILE A 66 -2.17 8.81 -0.32
N GLU A 67 -2.02 9.67 0.70
CA GLU A 67 -2.65 11.00 0.66
C GLU A 67 -1.88 11.98 -0.23
N GLU A 68 -0.56 11.83 -0.39
CA GLU A 68 0.24 12.77 -1.18
C GLU A 68 0.42 12.34 -2.64
N TYR A 69 0.40 11.04 -2.95
CA TYR A 69 0.78 10.52 -4.28
C TYR A 69 -0.32 9.72 -5.02
N LEU A 70 -1.43 9.35 -4.37
CA LEU A 70 -2.51 8.56 -4.98
C LEU A 70 -3.77 9.38 -5.25
#